data_AF-A0A1V9Y8I3-F1
#
_entry.id   AF-A0A1V9Y8I3-F1
#
_cell.length_a   1.000
_cell.length_b   1.000
_cell.length_c   1.000
_cell.angle_alpha   90.00
_cell.angle_beta   90.00
_cell.angle_gamma   90.00
#
_symmetry.space_group_name_H-M   'P 1'
#
loop_
_entity.id
_entity.type
_entity.pdbx_description
1 polymer ?
#
loop_
_entity_poly.entity_id
_entity_poly.type
_entity_poly.pdbx_seq_one_letter_code
_entity_poly.pdbx_strand_id
1 'polypeptide(L)'
;MSYLNNVQEWSPVAQAIASASTPVVVLFSAKWCNVKTKRVIATNEALLSERNDITNFLVNIDAIDEDEVMDLGVGDLPFIQIYYQTKLLDGFKAVDDEATSKKIVRHVGWSGSNDLTDPANKLPAVDYEKLYAVVDKYTKGETDVFANASNVAAAIWHAFFDAGRTINWSGFYFNRPISSTPSNPSEFAKRLLVLGPFQGKPACKRIQFHSGVCGAAASTGLVQRISDVHLFPGHIACDDASQSELVIPIIHNGITLGVLDLDCPHKDGFSQRDTDGLTRIVELFVPRTEWITLSLAVKV
;
A
#
# COMPACT_ATOMS: atom_id res chain seq x y z
N MET A 1 4.88 4.65 -20.69
CA MET A 1 3.72 3.75 -20.83
C MET A 1 3.91 2.95 -22.12
N SER A 2 3.75 1.63 -22.08
CA SER A 2 3.83 0.78 -23.28
C SER A 2 2.47 0.71 -23.95
N TYR A 3 2.41 0.95 -25.27
CA TYR A 3 1.16 0.92 -26.04
C TYR A 3 1.04 -0.37 -26.83
N LEU A 4 -0.11 -1.04 -26.72
CA LEU A 4 -0.47 -2.22 -27.48
C LEU A 4 -1.67 -1.90 -28.38
N ASN A 5 -1.52 -2.21 -29.67
CA ASN A 5 -2.52 -1.86 -30.68
C ASN A 5 -3.74 -2.79 -30.63
N ASN A 6 -3.62 -3.95 -30.00
CA ASN A 6 -4.64 -4.97 -29.92
C ASN A 6 -4.42 -5.83 -28.66
N VAL A 7 -5.49 -6.33 -28.05
CA VAL A 7 -5.44 -7.37 -27.01
C VAL A 7 -4.77 -8.66 -27.48
N GLN A 8 -4.73 -8.96 -28.77
CA GLN A 8 -3.97 -10.12 -29.28
C GLN A 8 -2.47 -10.00 -28.99
N GLU A 9 -1.99 -8.78 -28.74
CA GLU A 9 -0.64 -8.48 -28.27
C GLU A 9 -0.53 -8.53 -26.74
N TRP A 10 -1.45 -9.20 -26.01
CA TRP A 10 -1.50 -9.24 -24.54
C TRP A 10 -0.30 -9.91 -23.87
N SER A 11 0.49 -10.69 -24.62
CA SER A 11 1.61 -11.47 -24.07
C SER A 11 2.57 -10.66 -23.18
N PRO A 12 2.99 -9.42 -23.51
CA PRO A 12 3.82 -8.58 -22.64
C PRO A 12 3.11 -8.15 -21.36
N VAL A 13 1.80 -7.92 -21.39
CA VAL A 13 1.00 -7.60 -20.19
C VAL A 13 0.91 -8.82 -19.29
N ALA A 14 0.57 -9.99 -19.85
CA ALA A 14 0.54 -11.25 -19.10
C ALA A 14 1.91 -11.57 -18.48
N GLN A 15 3.00 -11.36 -19.23
CA GLN A 15 4.35 -11.56 -18.73
C GLN A 15 4.68 -10.58 -17.59
N ALA A 16 4.31 -9.31 -17.73
CA ALA A 16 4.47 -8.33 -16.66
C ALA A 16 3.66 -8.75 -15.42
N ILE A 17 2.39 -9.11 -15.55
CA ILE A 17 1.55 -9.57 -14.42
C ILE A 17 2.15 -10.82 -13.74
N ALA A 18 2.72 -11.74 -14.52
CA ALA A 18 3.30 -13.00 -14.03
C ALA A 18 4.68 -12.83 -13.37
N SER A 19 5.48 -11.87 -13.82
CA SER A 19 6.87 -11.69 -13.38
C SER A 19 7.11 -10.46 -12.53
N ALA A 20 6.14 -9.54 -12.43
CA ALA A 20 6.35 -8.27 -11.77
C ALA A 20 6.42 -8.43 -10.25
N SER A 21 7.53 -7.92 -9.70
CA SER A 21 7.66 -7.52 -8.30
C SER A 21 7.03 -6.16 -8.02
N THR A 22 6.45 -5.51 -9.02
CA THR A 22 5.88 -4.15 -8.99
C THR A 22 4.41 -4.15 -9.43
N PRO A 23 3.61 -3.15 -9.04
CA PRO A 23 2.25 -3.01 -9.55
C PRO A 23 2.21 -2.82 -11.07
N VAL A 24 1.22 -3.44 -11.72
CA VAL A 24 0.96 -3.29 -13.16
C VAL A 24 -0.38 -2.59 -13.36
N VAL A 25 -0.38 -1.41 -13.97
CA VAL A 25 -1.61 -0.67 -14.33
C VAL A 25 -1.86 -0.84 -15.82
N VAL A 26 -3.06 -1.32 -16.16
CA VAL A 26 -3.50 -1.53 -17.54
C VAL A 26 -4.69 -0.63 -17.80
N LEU A 27 -4.52 0.34 -18.71
CA LEU A 27 -5.59 1.19 -19.21
C LEU A 27 -6.12 0.61 -20.52
N PHE A 28 -7.37 0.19 -20.52
CA PHE A 28 -8.07 -0.27 -21.71
C PHE A 28 -8.81 0.88 -22.39
N SER A 29 -8.69 0.95 -23.71
CA SER A 29 -9.29 1.99 -24.53
C SER A 29 -9.91 1.41 -25.80
N ALA A 30 -10.97 2.06 -26.26
CA ALA A 30 -11.62 1.79 -27.54
C ALA A 30 -11.85 3.09 -28.33
N LYS A 31 -12.14 2.95 -29.62
CA LYS A 31 -12.36 4.05 -30.57
C LYS A 31 -13.42 5.05 -30.10
N TRP A 32 -14.51 4.58 -29.49
CA TRP A 32 -15.63 5.42 -29.04
C TRP A 32 -15.33 6.21 -27.77
N CYS A 33 -14.34 5.80 -26.96
CA CYS A 33 -13.95 6.51 -25.74
C CYS A 33 -12.58 7.21 -25.84
N ASN A 34 -11.92 7.16 -27.01
CA ASN A 34 -10.56 7.68 -27.24
C ASN A 34 -10.33 9.13 -26.75
N VAL A 35 -11.30 10.03 -26.93
CA VAL A 35 -11.18 11.42 -26.41
C VAL A 35 -11.04 11.44 -24.89
N LYS A 36 -11.81 10.62 -24.18
CA LYS A 36 -11.74 10.49 -22.72
C LYS A 36 -10.45 9.76 -22.32
N THR A 37 -10.06 8.73 -23.06
CA THR A 37 -8.78 8.02 -22.85
C THR A 37 -7.61 8.98 -22.90
N LYS A 38 -7.53 9.87 -23.91
CA LYS A 38 -6.43 10.85 -24.01
C LYS A 38 -6.31 11.74 -22.77
N ARG A 39 -7.44 12.13 -22.18
CA ARG A 39 -7.44 12.92 -20.94
C ARG A 39 -6.95 12.11 -19.75
N VAL A 40 -7.46 10.88 -19.59
CA VAL A 40 -6.99 9.94 -18.57
C VAL A 40 -5.50 9.63 -18.72
N ILE A 41 -4.99 9.47 -19.94
CA ILE A 41 -3.56 9.27 -20.20
C ILE A 41 -2.76 10.46 -19.71
N ALA A 42 -3.14 11.69 -20.05
CA ALA A 42 -2.41 12.88 -19.60
C ALA A 42 -2.34 12.96 -18.06
N THR A 43 -3.45 12.66 -17.39
CA THR A 43 -3.52 12.65 -15.92
C THR A 43 -2.72 11.49 -15.32
N ASN A 44 -2.79 10.30 -15.90
CA ASN A 44 -2.01 9.14 -15.47
C ASN A 44 -0.51 9.30 -15.73
N GLU A 45 -0.12 9.92 -16.84
CA GLU A 45 1.27 10.24 -17.13
C GLU A 45 1.78 11.30 -16.16
N ALA A 46 1.02 12.36 -15.88
CA ALA A 46 1.39 13.30 -14.83
C ALA A 46 1.55 12.62 -13.46
N LEU A 47 0.72 11.61 -13.17
CA LEU A 47 0.72 10.85 -11.93
C LEU A 47 1.87 9.83 -11.82
N LEU A 48 2.21 9.16 -12.92
CA LEU A 48 3.05 7.95 -12.93
C LEU A 48 4.35 8.10 -13.73
N SER A 49 4.55 9.21 -14.46
CA SER A 49 5.69 9.37 -15.38
C SER A 49 7.04 9.26 -14.71
N GLU A 50 7.13 9.64 -13.44
CA GLU A 50 8.36 9.61 -12.67
C GLU A 50 8.53 8.28 -11.90
N ARG A 51 7.55 7.36 -11.96
CA ARG A 51 7.57 6.09 -11.24
C ARG A 51 8.28 5.00 -12.06
N ASN A 52 9.41 4.51 -11.57
CA ASN A 52 10.12 3.35 -12.13
C ASN A 52 9.74 2.01 -11.47
N ASP A 53 8.98 2.08 -10.39
CA ASP A 53 8.49 0.98 -9.57
C ASP A 53 7.04 0.58 -9.94
N ILE A 54 6.53 1.05 -11.08
CA ILE A 54 5.21 0.68 -11.62
C ILE A 54 5.34 0.39 -13.11
N THR A 55 4.70 -0.69 -13.57
CA THR A 55 4.59 -1.00 -15.00
C THR A 55 3.25 -0.53 -15.54
N ASN A 56 3.25 0.29 -16.59
CA ASN A 56 2.03 0.90 -17.15
C ASN A 56 1.81 0.52 -18.61
N PHE A 57 0.63 -0.04 -18.92
CA PHE A 57 0.19 -0.40 -20.28
C PHE A 57 -1.04 0.38 -20.70
N LEU A 58 -1.10 0.73 -21.99
CA LEU A 58 -2.31 1.14 -22.68
C LEU A 58 -2.64 0.08 -23.72
N VAL A 59 -3.84 -0.49 -23.65
CA VAL A 59 -4.30 -1.58 -24.51
C VAL A 59 -5.50 -1.10 -25.31
N ASN A 60 -5.37 -1.09 -26.64
CA ASN A 60 -6.52 -0.90 -27.51
C ASN A 60 -7.29 -2.23 -27.68
N ILE A 61 -8.59 -2.17 -27.47
CA ILE A 61 -9.51 -3.31 -27.52
C ILE A 61 -10.49 -3.25 -28.70
N ASP A 62 -10.25 -2.40 -29.70
CA ASP A 62 -11.10 -2.23 -30.89
C ASP A 62 -11.29 -3.51 -31.72
N ALA A 63 -10.41 -4.49 -31.56
CA ALA A 63 -10.43 -5.77 -32.28
C ALA A 63 -11.12 -6.90 -31.49
N ILE A 64 -11.65 -6.61 -30.30
CA ILE A 64 -12.42 -7.55 -29.47
C ILE A 64 -13.90 -7.44 -29.84
N ASP A 65 -14.65 -8.54 -29.71
CA ASP A 65 -16.11 -8.54 -29.85
C ASP A 65 -16.78 -7.64 -28.78
N GLU A 66 -17.85 -6.92 -29.15
CA GLU A 66 -18.53 -5.96 -28.26
C GLU A 66 -19.00 -6.60 -26.94
N ASP A 67 -19.40 -7.87 -26.96
CA ASP A 67 -19.80 -8.59 -25.74
C ASP A 67 -18.62 -8.83 -24.79
N GLU A 68 -17.45 -9.22 -25.32
CA GLU A 68 -16.22 -9.42 -24.54
C GLU A 68 -15.63 -8.08 -24.03
N VAL A 69 -15.84 -7.00 -24.77
CA VAL A 69 -15.46 -5.64 -24.35
C VAL A 69 -16.23 -5.20 -23.09
N MET A 70 -17.51 -5.56 -23.00
CA MET A 70 -18.35 -5.27 -21.84
C MET A 70 -17.91 -6.09 -20.61
N ASP A 71 -17.48 -7.34 -20.80
CA ASP A 71 -16.93 -8.19 -19.74
C ASP A 71 -15.60 -7.67 -19.18
N LEU A 72 -14.79 -6.99 -19.99
CA LEU A 72 -13.59 -6.26 -19.53
C LEU A 72 -13.93 -4.98 -18.74
N GLY A 73 -15.20 -4.56 -18.74
CA GLY A 73 -15.69 -3.35 -18.06
C GLY A 73 -15.61 -2.07 -18.89
N VAL A 74 -15.16 -2.17 -20.15
CA VAL A 74 -15.06 -1.01 -21.04
C VAL A 74 -16.42 -0.77 -21.70
N GLY A 75 -17.13 0.25 -21.22
CA GLY A 75 -18.36 0.76 -21.85
C GLY A 75 -18.10 2.13 -22.48
N ASP A 76 -18.91 3.14 -22.14
CA ASP A 76 -18.75 4.52 -22.60
C ASP A 76 -17.47 5.24 -22.11
N LEU A 77 -16.70 4.60 -21.24
CA LEU A 77 -15.51 5.12 -20.56
C LEU A 77 -14.36 4.13 -20.71
N PRO A 78 -13.11 4.61 -20.77
CA PRO A 78 -11.95 3.73 -20.63
C PRO A 78 -11.98 3.03 -19.28
N PHE A 79 -11.30 1.90 -19.16
CA PHE A 79 -11.30 1.08 -17.96
C PHE A 79 -9.88 0.83 -17.49
N ILE A 80 -9.64 0.88 -16.18
CA ILE A 80 -8.34 0.58 -15.59
C ILE A 80 -8.45 -0.73 -14.82
N GLN A 81 -7.46 -1.60 -15.01
CA GLN A 81 -7.22 -2.74 -14.13
C GLN A 81 -5.83 -2.59 -13.52
N ILE A 82 -5.72 -2.93 -12.23
CA ILE A 82 -4.47 -2.86 -11.48
C ILE A 82 -4.16 -4.24 -10.95
N TYR A 83 -2.95 -4.72 -11.22
CA TYR A 83 -2.48 -6.04 -10.82
C TYR A 83 -1.26 -5.94 -9.92
N TYR A 84 -1.10 -6.92 -9.04
CA TYR A 84 0.13 -7.15 -8.30
C TYR A 84 0.29 -8.64 -7.99
N GLN A 85 1.49 -9.19 -8.22
CA GLN A 85 1.80 -10.61 -7.99
C GLN A 85 0.70 -11.54 -8.53
N THR A 86 0.37 -11.42 -9.82
CA THR A 86 -0.71 -12.16 -10.53
C THR A 86 -2.15 -11.87 -10.11
N LYS A 87 -2.39 -11.13 -9.03
CA LYS A 87 -3.73 -10.84 -8.52
C LYS A 87 -4.26 -9.54 -9.11
N LEU A 88 -5.50 -9.55 -9.59
CA LEU A 88 -6.26 -8.33 -9.88
C LEU A 88 -6.61 -7.64 -8.54
N LEU A 89 -6.07 -6.45 -8.31
CA LEU A 89 -6.34 -5.65 -7.11
C LEU A 89 -7.65 -4.89 -7.24
N ASP A 90 -7.87 -4.22 -8.37
CA ASP A 90 -9.09 -3.47 -8.65
C ASP A 90 -9.30 -3.28 -10.17
N GLY A 91 -10.56 -3.06 -10.55
CA GLY A 91 -10.99 -2.76 -11.90
C GLY A 91 -12.07 -1.67 -11.89
N PHE A 92 -11.83 -0.54 -12.54
CA PHE A 92 -12.77 0.59 -12.52
C PHE A 92 -12.79 1.42 -13.80
N LYS A 93 -13.96 2.02 -14.08
CA LYS A 93 -14.12 3.02 -15.12
C LYS A 93 -13.25 4.24 -14.80
N ALA A 94 -12.48 4.68 -15.77
CA ALA A 94 -11.57 5.81 -15.65
C ALA A 94 -12.18 7.07 -16.27
N VAL A 95 -12.08 8.16 -15.54
CA VAL A 95 -12.42 9.51 -15.99
C VAL A 95 -11.27 10.43 -15.64
N ASP A 96 -11.19 11.56 -16.34
CA ASP A 96 -10.19 12.59 -16.07
C ASP A 96 -10.59 13.38 -14.83
N ASP A 97 -10.46 12.74 -13.67
CA ASP A 97 -10.78 13.34 -12.39
C ASP A 97 -9.82 12.89 -11.29
N GLU A 98 -9.91 13.62 -10.18
CA GLU A 98 -9.14 13.33 -9.00
C GLU A 98 -9.45 11.92 -8.46
N ALA A 99 -10.73 11.48 -8.51
CA ALA A 99 -11.18 10.20 -7.96
C ALA A 99 -10.50 8.99 -8.64
N THR A 100 -10.32 9.03 -9.96
CA THR A 100 -9.60 8.02 -10.74
C THR A 100 -8.13 7.98 -10.30
N SER A 101 -7.51 9.16 -10.18
CA SER A 101 -6.14 9.28 -9.67
C SER A 101 -6.01 8.71 -8.25
N LYS A 102 -6.94 9.03 -7.34
CA LYS A 102 -6.96 8.48 -5.96
C LYS A 102 -7.01 6.95 -5.97
N LYS A 103 -7.84 6.37 -6.85
CA LYS A 103 -7.95 4.91 -6.96
C LYS A 103 -6.67 4.28 -7.47
N ILE A 104 -6.00 4.87 -8.47
CA ILE A 104 -4.72 4.34 -8.94
C ILE A 104 -3.70 4.37 -7.80
N VAL A 105 -3.46 5.55 -7.22
CA VAL A 105 -2.49 5.75 -6.13
C VAL A 105 -2.74 4.80 -4.96
N ARG A 106 -4.01 4.61 -4.58
CA ARG A 106 -4.37 3.71 -3.50
C ARG A 106 -3.95 2.26 -3.76
N HIS A 107 -3.89 1.83 -5.01
CA HIS A 107 -3.54 0.45 -5.38
C HIS A 107 -2.09 0.24 -5.79
N VAL A 108 -1.36 1.30 -6.17
CA VAL A 108 0.05 1.20 -6.62
C VAL A 108 1.04 1.90 -5.68
N GLY A 109 0.51 2.54 -4.63
CA GLY A 109 1.28 3.40 -3.74
C GLY A 109 1.58 4.77 -4.33
N TRP A 110 2.00 5.70 -3.47
CA TRP A 110 2.41 7.06 -3.83
C TRP A 110 3.91 7.25 -3.58
N SER A 111 4.64 7.81 -4.53
CA SER A 111 5.97 8.39 -4.29
C SER A 111 6.02 9.79 -4.90
N GLY A 112 5.34 10.74 -4.27
CA GLY A 112 5.21 12.11 -4.78
C GLY A 112 6.44 12.97 -4.59
N SER A 113 7.58 12.57 -5.13
CA SER A 113 8.74 13.44 -5.23
C SER A 113 9.22 13.50 -6.67
N ASN A 114 9.28 14.72 -7.22
CA ASN A 114 9.96 15.01 -8.50
C ASN A 114 11.50 14.82 -8.40
N ASP A 115 12.01 14.60 -7.18
CA ASP A 115 13.38 14.16 -6.92
C ASP A 115 13.33 12.65 -6.62
N LEU A 116 13.48 11.84 -7.68
CA LEU A 116 13.55 10.38 -7.61
C LEU A 116 14.81 9.85 -6.91
N THR A 117 15.65 10.74 -6.37
CA THR A 117 16.77 10.29 -5.55
C THR A 117 16.24 9.83 -4.20
N ASP A 118 16.33 8.51 -3.97
CA ASP A 118 16.10 7.93 -2.66
C ASP A 118 16.84 8.76 -1.60
N PRO A 119 16.14 9.30 -0.57
CA PRO A 119 16.76 10.12 0.44
C PRO A 119 17.75 9.33 1.31
N ALA A 120 17.96 8.02 1.06
CA ALA A 120 18.98 7.18 1.70
C ALA A 120 20.37 7.84 1.85
N ASN A 121 20.79 8.67 0.90
CA ASN A 121 22.09 9.36 0.97
C ASN A 121 22.05 10.68 1.78
N LYS A 122 20.85 11.18 2.10
CA LYS A 122 20.61 12.45 2.82
C LYS A 122 20.16 12.21 4.27
N LEU A 123 19.54 11.06 4.55
CA LEU A 123 19.04 10.68 5.88
C LEU A 123 20.12 9.98 6.71
N PRO A 124 20.19 10.25 8.02
CA PRO A 124 20.96 9.40 8.93
C PRO A 124 20.49 7.95 8.87
N ALA A 125 21.45 7.02 8.78
CA ALA A 125 21.16 5.61 8.59
C ALA A 125 20.69 4.94 9.88
N VAL A 126 19.55 4.24 9.80
CA VAL A 126 19.10 3.33 10.86
C VAL A 126 19.87 2.01 10.74
N ASP A 127 20.39 1.51 11.86
CA ASP A 127 21.07 0.21 11.92
C ASP A 127 20.04 -0.92 12.00
N TYR A 128 19.59 -1.37 10.82
CA TYR A 128 18.59 -2.43 10.71
C TYR A 128 19.10 -3.81 11.13
N GLU A 129 20.41 -4.07 11.10
CA GLU A 129 20.96 -5.33 11.61
C GLU A 129 20.92 -5.37 13.14
N LYS A 130 21.27 -4.26 13.81
CA LYS A 130 21.10 -4.10 15.25
C LYS A 130 19.62 -4.21 15.63
N LEU A 131 18.72 -3.53 14.91
CA LEU A 131 17.28 -3.63 15.16
C LEU A 131 16.78 -5.06 15.01
N TYR A 132 17.19 -5.77 13.94
CA TYR A 132 16.83 -7.16 13.73
C TYR A 132 17.30 -8.05 14.90
N ALA A 133 18.54 -7.89 15.37
CA ALA A 133 19.06 -8.65 16.50
C ALA A 133 18.28 -8.38 17.80
N VAL A 134 17.85 -7.13 18.03
CA VAL A 134 17.00 -6.76 19.17
C VAL A 134 15.63 -7.43 19.05
N VAL A 135 14.96 -7.28 17.91
CA VAL A 135 13.64 -7.89 17.68
C VAL A 135 13.73 -9.41 17.79
N ASP A 136 14.79 -10.02 17.23
CA ASP A 136 15.04 -11.46 17.33
C ASP A 136 15.10 -11.90 18.80
N LYS A 137 15.92 -11.22 19.60
CA LYS A 137 16.09 -11.53 21.02
C LYS A 137 14.78 -11.46 21.81
N TYR A 138 13.96 -10.42 21.59
CA TYR A 138 12.75 -10.18 22.40
C TYR A 138 11.52 -10.96 21.94
N THR A 139 11.47 -11.38 20.68
CA THR A 139 10.34 -12.16 20.14
C THR A 139 10.60 -13.67 20.15
N LYS A 140 11.86 -14.10 20.37
CA LYS A 140 12.21 -15.52 20.35
C LYS A 140 11.58 -16.26 21.53
N GLY A 141 10.70 -17.21 21.22
CA GLY A 141 10.00 -18.03 22.21
C GLY A 141 8.79 -17.35 22.84
N GLU A 142 8.44 -16.14 22.40
CA GLU A 142 7.21 -15.44 22.77
C GLU A 142 6.24 -15.46 21.60
N THR A 143 4.97 -15.74 21.89
CA THR A 143 3.91 -15.86 20.88
C THR A 143 2.77 -14.87 21.07
N ASP A 144 2.66 -14.20 22.21
CA ASP A 144 1.60 -13.22 22.45
C ASP A 144 1.75 -11.99 21.55
N VAL A 145 0.67 -11.67 20.83
CA VAL A 145 0.63 -10.54 19.87
C VAL A 145 0.88 -9.20 20.53
N PHE A 146 0.41 -8.99 21.76
CA PHE A 146 0.57 -7.70 22.43
C PHE A 146 1.98 -7.54 22.97
N ALA A 147 2.55 -8.59 23.56
CA ALA A 147 3.94 -8.60 24.02
C ALA A 147 4.92 -8.37 22.84
N ASN A 148 4.77 -9.14 21.76
CA ASN A 148 5.62 -9.01 20.58
C ASN A 148 5.43 -7.63 19.92
N ALA A 149 4.19 -7.20 19.64
CA ALA A 149 3.96 -5.91 18.99
C ALA A 149 4.43 -4.72 19.84
N SER A 150 4.26 -4.78 21.17
CA SER A 150 4.74 -3.71 22.06
C SER A 150 6.27 -3.60 22.04
N ASN A 151 6.98 -4.73 22.13
CA ASN A 151 8.44 -4.76 22.08
C ASN A 151 8.97 -4.34 20.70
N VAL A 152 8.33 -4.78 19.61
CA VAL A 152 8.74 -4.39 18.25
C VAL A 152 8.52 -2.90 18.01
N ALA A 153 7.37 -2.34 18.42
CA ALA A 153 7.10 -0.90 18.30
C ALA A 153 8.14 -0.07 19.07
N ALA A 154 8.48 -0.50 20.30
CA ALA A 154 9.50 0.15 21.11
C ALA A 154 10.91 0.05 20.46
N ALA A 155 11.28 -1.14 19.95
CA ALA A 155 12.57 -1.35 19.30
C ALA A 155 12.73 -0.47 18.05
N ILE A 156 11.69 -0.38 17.21
CA ILE A 156 11.68 0.49 16.02
C ILE A 156 11.83 1.95 16.43
N TRP A 157 11.02 2.43 17.38
CA TRP A 157 11.09 3.80 17.87
C TRP A 157 12.50 4.19 18.33
N HIS A 158 13.13 3.34 19.12
CA HIS A 158 14.49 3.57 19.61
C HIS A 158 15.55 3.45 18.51
N ALA A 159 15.37 2.61 17.49
CA ALA A 159 16.31 2.52 16.38
C ALA A 159 16.35 3.81 15.55
N PHE A 160 15.20 4.45 15.32
CA PHE A 160 15.15 5.75 14.64
C PHE A 160 15.72 6.86 15.53
N PHE A 161 15.39 6.84 16.83
CA PHE A 161 15.96 7.78 17.80
C PHE A 161 17.50 7.70 17.85
N ASP A 162 18.06 6.49 17.95
CA ASP A 162 19.51 6.24 17.96
C ASP A 162 20.19 6.75 16.68
N ALA A 163 19.49 6.65 15.54
CA ALA A 163 19.96 7.17 14.26
C ALA A 163 19.87 8.70 14.15
N GLY A 164 19.26 9.39 15.12
CA GLY A 164 18.97 10.83 15.02
C GLY A 164 17.86 11.15 14.01
N ARG A 165 16.99 10.18 13.71
CA ARG A 165 15.83 10.32 12.83
C ARG A 165 14.60 10.62 13.69
N THR A 166 13.99 11.79 13.49
CA THR A 166 12.75 12.13 14.19
C THR A 166 11.57 11.47 13.50
N ILE A 167 10.93 10.52 14.18
CA ILE A 167 9.58 10.05 13.89
C ILE A 167 8.65 10.52 15.00
N ASN A 168 7.40 10.85 14.67
CA ASN A 168 6.40 11.28 15.64
C ASN A 168 5.41 10.15 16.01
N TRP A 169 5.41 9.07 15.24
CA TRP A 169 4.60 7.89 15.53
C TRP A 169 5.25 6.61 14.97
N SER A 170 5.09 5.49 15.66
CA SER A 170 5.47 4.15 15.18
C SER A 170 4.66 3.08 15.89
N GLY A 171 3.92 2.25 15.17
CA GLY A 171 3.07 1.26 15.81
C GLY A 171 2.21 0.44 14.88
N PHE A 172 1.24 -0.23 15.47
CA PHE A 172 0.45 -1.25 14.78
C PHE A 172 -1.02 -0.90 14.69
N TYR A 173 -1.63 -1.29 13.58
CA TYR A 173 -3.08 -1.39 13.43
C TYR A 173 -3.44 -2.80 13.00
N PHE A 174 -4.38 -3.44 13.69
CA PHE A 174 -4.76 -4.83 13.43
C PHE A 174 -6.12 -4.96 12.76
N ASN A 175 -6.23 -5.87 11.79
CA ASN A 175 -7.45 -6.18 11.07
C ASN A 175 -8.43 -6.99 11.94
N ARG A 176 -9.49 -6.33 12.42
CA ARG A 176 -10.50 -6.91 13.31
C ARG A 176 -11.87 -6.99 12.64
N PRO A 177 -12.62 -8.08 12.84
CA PRO A 177 -14.00 -8.16 12.36
C PRO A 177 -14.90 -7.24 13.19
N ILE A 178 -15.94 -6.67 12.56
CA ILE A 178 -16.94 -5.82 13.25
C ILE A 178 -18.24 -6.55 13.59
N SER A 179 -18.38 -7.79 13.13
CA SER A 179 -19.50 -8.68 13.43
C SER A 179 -18.99 -10.00 13.98
N SER A 180 -19.74 -10.58 14.92
CA SER A 180 -19.49 -11.91 15.47
C SER A 180 -19.83 -13.03 14.47
N THR A 181 -20.52 -12.72 13.37
CA THR A 181 -20.68 -13.66 12.27
C THR A 181 -19.33 -13.84 11.57
N PRO A 182 -18.87 -15.09 11.34
CA PRO A 182 -17.66 -15.33 10.56
C PRO A 182 -17.74 -14.59 9.23
N SER A 183 -16.76 -13.73 8.99
CA SER A 183 -16.58 -13.02 7.72
C SER A 183 -15.23 -13.40 7.16
N ASN A 184 -15.16 -13.55 5.84
CA ASN A 184 -13.89 -13.79 5.17
C ASN A 184 -12.94 -12.62 5.51
N PRO A 185 -11.67 -12.88 5.89
CA PRO A 185 -10.67 -11.82 6.10
C PRO A 185 -10.51 -10.86 4.91
N SER A 186 -10.88 -11.28 3.70
CA SER A 186 -10.93 -10.45 2.49
C SER A 186 -12.21 -9.61 2.33
N GLU A 187 -13.22 -9.79 3.19
CA GLU A 187 -14.47 -9.03 3.17
C GLU A 187 -14.31 -7.71 3.95
N PHE A 188 -13.48 -6.81 3.43
CA PHE A 188 -13.06 -5.57 4.09
C PHE A 188 -14.22 -4.68 4.59
N ALA A 189 -15.40 -4.74 3.96
CA ALA A 189 -16.59 -4.01 4.40
C ALA A 189 -17.09 -4.43 5.80
N LYS A 190 -16.72 -5.63 6.28
CA LYS A 190 -17.06 -6.15 7.61
C LYS A 190 -15.86 -6.16 8.57
N ARG A 191 -14.82 -5.39 8.27
CA ARG A 191 -13.60 -5.34 9.06
C ARG A 191 -13.09 -3.91 9.20
N LEU A 192 -12.33 -3.67 10.27
CA LEU A 192 -11.68 -2.40 10.52
C LEU A 192 -10.24 -2.66 10.96
N LEU A 193 -9.36 -1.72 10.64
CA LEU A 193 -8.08 -1.60 11.31
C LEU A 193 -8.33 -0.99 12.70
N VAL A 194 -7.86 -1.65 13.74
CA VAL A 194 -8.00 -1.23 15.15
C VAL A 194 -6.63 -1.00 15.73
N LEU A 195 -6.45 0.14 16.40
CA LEU A 195 -5.19 0.55 17.01
C LEU A 195 -4.64 -0.54 17.95
N GLY A 196 -3.40 -0.95 17.71
CA GLY A 196 -2.59 -1.85 18.53
C GLY A 196 -1.51 -1.10 19.32
N PRO A 197 -0.48 -1.79 19.82
CA PRO A 197 0.66 -1.14 20.49
C PRO A 197 1.39 -0.16 19.58
N PHE A 198 1.82 0.98 20.14
CA PHE A 198 2.51 2.04 19.40
C PHE A 198 3.38 2.90 20.35
N GLN A 199 4.25 3.70 19.74
CA GLN A 199 5.00 4.79 20.38
C GLN A 199 4.63 6.10 19.69
N GLY A 200 4.36 7.16 20.46
CA GLY A 200 3.94 8.46 19.94
C GLY A 200 2.75 9.04 20.69
N LYS A 201 2.12 10.07 20.12
CA LYS A 201 0.89 10.67 20.66
C LYS A 201 -0.32 9.73 20.43
N PRO A 202 -1.41 9.89 21.20
CA PRO A 202 -2.68 9.22 20.92
C PRO A 202 -3.13 9.46 19.46
N ALA A 203 -3.57 8.39 18.80
CA ALA A 203 -3.90 8.39 17.37
C ALA A 203 -5.32 7.86 17.10
N CYS A 204 -5.66 7.72 15.80
CA CYS A 204 -6.96 7.21 15.36
C CYS A 204 -7.22 5.81 15.95
N LYS A 205 -8.37 5.60 16.60
CA LYS A 205 -8.69 4.31 17.23
C LYS A 205 -9.09 3.23 16.22
N ARG A 206 -9.72 3.64 15.12
CA ARG A 206 -10.25 2.77 14.08
C ARG A 206 -10.03 3.42 12.72
N ILE A 207 -9.60 2.63 11.75
CA ILE A 207 -9.41 3.06 10.37
C ILE A 207 -10.22 2.11 9.48
N GLN A 208 -11.02 2.68 8.59
CA GLN A 208 -11.69 1.88 7.56
C GLN A 208 -10.64 1.38 6.57
N PHE A 209 -10.76 0.13 6.15
CA PHE A 209 -10.06 -0.32 4.96
C PHE A 209 -10.31 0.67 3.83
N HIS A 210 -9.34 0.84 2.94
CA HIS A 210 -9.43 1.76 1.81
C HIS A 210 -9.36 3.27 2.13
N SER A 211 -9.20 3.64 3.41
CA SER A 211 -9.18 5.02 3.86
C SER A 211 -7.82 5.39 4.44
N GLY A 212 -7.25 6.52 4.01
CA GLY A 212 -5.89 6.92 4.37
C GLY A 212 -4.82 5.96 3.87
N VAL A 213 -3.57 6.23 4.24
CA VAL A 213 -2.40 5.46 3.81
C VAL A 213 -2.41 4.07 4.44
N CYS A 214 -2.68 3.98 5.74
CA CYS A 214 -2.91 2.71 6.45
C CYS A 214 -3.98 1.81 5.79
N GLY A 215 -5.14 2.37 5.46
CA GLY A 215 -6.21 1.62 4.80
C GLY A 215 -5.86 1.19 3.39
N ALA A 216 -5.06 1.99 2.66
CA ALA A 216 -4.54 1.63 1.35
C ALA A 216 -3.58 0.42 1.43
N ALA A 217 -2.60 0.48 2.35
CA ALA A 217 -1.65 -0.62 2.58
C ALA A 217 -2.38 -1.92 2.95
N ALA A 218 -3.34 -1.82 3.87
CA ALA A 218 -4.06 -2.99 4.35
C ALA A 218 -4.90 -3.68 3.26
N SER A 219 -5.56 -2.89 2.41
CA SER A 219 -6.41 -3.40 1.34
C SER A 219 -5.64 -4.00 0.18
N THR A 220 -4.50 -3.40 -0.15
CA THR A 220 -3.65 -3.82 -1.29
C THR A 220 -2.69 -4.93 -0.93
N GLY A 221 -2.29 -5.03 0.34
CA GLY A 221 -1.15 -5.84 0.74
C GLY A 221 0.18 -5.27 0.24
N LEU A 222 0.23 -3.97 -0.07
CA LEU A 222 1.42 -3.28 -0.57
C LEU A 222 1.95 -2.25 0.42
N VAL A 223 3.28 -2.10 0.43
CA VAL A 223 3.96 -1.02 1.15
C VAL A 223 3.53 0.34 0.58
N GLN A 224 3.30 1.30 1.47
CA GLN A 224 3.03 2.69 1.14
C GLN A 224 4.14 3.55 1.72
N ARG A 225 5.00 4.14 0.88
CA ARG A 225 6.09 5.04 1.31
C ARG A 225 5.84 6.45 0.80
N ILE A 226 5.20 7.26 1.63
CA ILE A 226 4.65 8.57 1.28
C ILE A 226 5.65 9.67 1.63
N SER A 227 6.24 10.33 0.63
CA SER A 227 7.18 11.45 0.83
C SER A 227 6.52 12.72 1.38
N ASP A 228 5.28 12.96 0.99
CA ASP A 228 4.45 14.08 1.43
C ASP A 228 2.99 13.63 1.62
N VAL A 229 2.55 13.53 2.87
CA VAL A 229 1.19 13.05 3.21
C VAL A 229 0.09 13.98 2.70
N HIS A 230 0.39 15.28 2.51
CA HIS A 230 -0.59 16.24 2.00
C HIS A 230 -0.87 16.05 0.51
N LEU A 231 0.03 15.34 -0.20
CA LEU A 231 -0.18 14.92 -1.58
C LEU A 231 -0.92 13.57 -1.67
N PHE A 232 -1.02 12.82 -0.57
CA PHE A 232 -1.73 11.54 -0.58
C PHE A 232 -3.25 11.76 -0.65
N PRO A 233 -3.92 11.30 -1.71
CA PRO A 233 -5.34 11.59 -1.87
C PRO A 233 -6.21 10.83 -0.86
N GLY A 234 -6.93 11.58 -0.02
CA GLY A 234 -7.74 10.98 1.05
C GLY A 234 -6.95 10.61 2.30
N HIS A 235 -5.83 11.29 2.54
CA HIS A 235 -5.07 11.21 3.79
C HIS A 235 -5.97 11.45 5.02
N ILE A 236 -5.82 10.59 6.02
CA ILE A 236 -6.47 10.71 7.33
C ILE A 236 -5.35 11.02 8.32
N ALA A 237 -5.19 12.28 8.68
CA ALA A 237 -4.19 12.68 9.66
C ALA A 237 -4.59 12.17 11.05
N CYS A 238 -3.72 11.37 11.68
CA CYS A 238 -3.85 10.98 13.09
C CYS A 238 -2.98 11.85 14.01
N ASP A 239 -1.86 12.39 13.52
CA ASP A 239 -1.08 13.47 14.14
C ASP A 239 -0.87 14.58 13.09
N ASP A 240 -1.35 15.79 13.36
CA ASP A 240 -1.24 16.93 12.43
C ASP A 240 0.22 17.33 12.13
N ALA A 241 1.17 16.86 12.95
CA ALA A 241 2.59 17.09 12.71
C ALA A 241 3.15 16.26 11.54
N SER A 242 2.52 15.14 11.17
CA SER A 242 3.04 14.24 10.14
C SER A 242 3.14 14.91 8.76
N GLN A 243 4.28 14.71 8.10
CA GLN A 243 4.58 15.22 6.76
C GLN A 243 4.96 14.09 5.81
N SER A 244 5.51 12.96 6.29
CA SER A 244 5.70 11.73 5.53
C SER A 244 5.26 10.51 6.36
N GLU A 245 4.90 9.42 5.69
CA GLU A 245 4.35 8.21 6.32
C GLU A 245 4.91 6.95 5.61
N LEU A 246 5.27 5.92 6.36
CA LEU A 246 5.68 4.61 5.84
C LEU A 246 4.84 3.52 6.48
N VAL A 247 4.04 2.83 5.66
CA VAL A 247 3.17 1.75 6.09
C VAL A 247 3.57 0.42 5.46
N ILE A 248 3.86 -0.57 6.29
CA ILE A 248 4.19 -1.94 5.89
C ILE A 248 3.01 -2.87 6.22
N PRO A 249 2.42 -3.56 5.22
CA PRO A 249 1.35 -4.52 5.46
C PRO A 249 1.89 -5.77 6.18
N ILE A 250 1.10 -6.28 7.13
CA ILE A 250 1.41 -7.49 7.89
C ILE A 250 0.61 -8.63 7.26
N ILE A 251 1.28 -9.49 6.50
CA ILE A 251 0.63 -10.56 5.73
C ILE A 251 1.01 -11.92 6.31
N HIS A 252 0.02 -12.77 6.52
CA HIS A 252 0.23 -14.16 6.91
C HIS A 252 -0.75 -15.05 6.14
N ASN A 253 -0.24 -16.11 5.50
CA ASN A 253 -1.03 -17.03 4.67
C ASN A 253 -1.92 -16.30 3.63
N GLY A 254 -1.39 -15.25 3.00
CA GLY A 254 -2.10 -14.45 2.00
C GLY A 254 -3.19 -13.52 2.55
N ILE A 255 -3.32 -13.41 3.87
CA ILE A 255 -4.29 -12.55 4.54
C ILE A 255 -3.57 -11.37 5.19
N THR A 256 -4.08 -10.15 4.97
CA THR A 256 -3.61 -8.96 5.69
C THR A 256 -4.14 -8.97 7.12
N LEU A 257 -3.26 -9.21 8.09
CA LEU A 257 -3.55 -9.23 9.53
C LEU A 257 -3.54 -7.82 10.14
N GLY A 258 -2.93 -6.85 9.47
CA GLY A 258 -2.79 -5.50 9.96
C GLY A 258 -1.74 -4.72 9.16
N VAL A 259 -1.27 -3.62 9.73
CA VAL A 259 -0.18 -2.81 9.22
C VAL A 259 0.74 -2.36 10.36
N LEU A 260 2.03 -2.23 10.05
CA LEU A 260 2.99 -1.43 10.79
C LEU A 260 3.01 -0.06 10.14
N ASP A 261 2.86 0.99 10.92
CA ASP A 261 2.77 2.38 10.46
C ASP A 261 3.78 3.25 11.22
N LEU A 262 4.44 4.15 10.48
CA LEU A 262 5.42 5.11 10.98
C LEU A 262 5.16 6.47 10.36
N ASP A 263 5.07 7.49 11.21
CA ASP A 263 4.94 8.89 10.82
C ASP A 263 6.23 9.67 11.07
N CYS A 264 6.52 10.62 10.19
CA CYS A 264 7.63 11.56 10.36
C CYS A 264 7.14 13.02 10.20
N PRO A 265 7.57 13.96 11.07
CA PRO A 265 7.18 15.37 10.97
C PRO A 265 7.93 16.14 9.86
N HIS A 266 8.72 15.43 9.05
CA HIS A 266 9.46 15.96 7.93
C HIS A 266 9.02 15.25 6.65
N LYS A 267 9.02 15.98 5.53
CA LYS A 267 8.87 15.35 4.20
C LYS A 267 10.07 14.48 3.89
N ASP A 268 9.89 13.50 3.02
CA ASP A 268 10.93 12.55 2.62
C ASP A 268 11.60 11.86 3.82
N GLY A 269 10.81 11.62 4.86
CA GLY A 269 11.28 11.08 6.14
C GLY A 269 11.71 9.63 6.05
N PHE A 270 11.42 8.91 4.96
CA PHE A 270 11.70 7.50 4.77
C PHE A 270 12.29 7.18 3.38
N SER A 271 13.30 6.31 3.38
CA SER A 271 14.06 5.81 2.23
C SER A 271 13.63 4.40 1.80
N GLN A 272 14.12 3.91 0.66
CA GLN A 272 13.92 2.51 0.29
C GLN A 272 14.59 1.56 1.29
N ARG A 273 15.75 1.94 1.82
CA ARG A 273 16.42 1.18 2.89
C ARG A 273 15.52 1.01 4.12
N ASP A 274 14.73 2.04 4.46
CA ASP A 274 13.79 1.94 5.58
C ASP A 274 12.65 0.96 5.27
N THR A 275 12.12 0.98 4.04
CA THR A 275 11.13 -0.02 3.56
C THR A 275 11.69 -1.43 3.68
N ASP A 276 12.87 -1.69 3.13
CA ASP A 276 13.47 -3.03 3.09
C ASP A 276 13.77 -3.54 4.50
N GLY A 277 14.37 -2.67 5.33
CA GLY A 277 14.71 -2.97 6.71
C GLY A 277 13.48 -3.30 7.57
N LEU A 278 12.44 -2.46 7.52
CA LEU A 278 11.21 -2.68 8.30
C LEU A 278 10.38 -3.86 7.77
N THR A 279 10.39 -4.11 6.46
CA THR A 279 9.78 -5.32 5.89
C THR A 279 10.41 -6.57 6.48
N ARG A 280 11.75 -6.63 6.56
CA ARG A 280 12.45 -7.74 7.20
C ARG A 280 12.13 -7.90 8.69
N ILE A 281 11.88 -6.79 9.41
CA ILE A 281 11.42 -6.85 10.80
C ILE A 281 10.00 -7.45 10.90
N VAL A 282 9.09 -7.04 10.02
CA VAL A 282 7.73 -7.61 9.97
C VAL A 282 7.78 -9.10 9.61
N GLU A 283 8.60 -9.50 8.64
CA GLU A 283 8.80 -10.91 8.24
C GLU A 283 9.35 -11.78 9.37
N LEU A 284 10.17 -11.22 10.27
CA LEU A 284 10.65 -11.90 11.47
C LEU A 284 9.56 -12.03 12.54
N PHE A 285 8.80 -10.96 12.75
CA PHE A 285 7.76 -10.84 13.78
C PHE A 285 6.54 -11.72 13.49
N VAL A 286 6.11 -11.79 12.23
CA VAL A 286 4.88 -12.50 11.81
C VAL A 286 4.85 -13.99 12.20
N PRO A 287 5.85 -14.82 11.84
CA PRO A 287 5.81 -16.25 12.13
C PRO A 287 6.04 -16.59 13.61
N ARG A 288 6.44 -15.62 14.43
CA ARG A 288 6.64 -15.80 15.88
C ARG A 288 5.40 -15.50 16.69
N THR A 289 4.42 -14.86 16.08
CA THR A 289 3.26 -14.33 16.77
C THR A 289 2.02 -15.17 16.49
N GLU A 290 1.26 -15.46 17.54
CA GLU A 290 -0.03 -16.12 17.45
C GLU A 290 -1.14 -15.09 17.25
N TRP A 291 -1.91 -15.26 16.18
CA TRP A 291 -2.84 -14.25 15.69
C TRP A 291 -4.31 -14.50 16.06
N ILE A 292 -4.58 -15.60 16.78
CA ILE A 292 -5.93 -16.07 17.09
C ILE A 292 -6.77 -15.01 17.83
N THR A 293 -6.13 -14.18 18.64
CA THR A 293 -6.79 -13.10 19.41
C THR A 293 -7.40 -12.02 18.51
N LEU A 294 -6.93 -11.87 17.27
CA LEU A 294 -7.48 -10.91 16.31
C LEU A 294 -8.79 -11.39 15.66
N SER A 295 -9.15 -12.66 15.81
CA SER A 295 -10.41 -13.22 15.27
C SER A 295 -11.66 -12.71 16.01
N LEU A 296 -11.49 -12.19 17.23
CA LEU A 296 -12.60 -11.69 18.04
C LEU A 296 -13.13 -10.37 17.49
N ALA A 297 -14.44 -10.32 17.25
CA ALA A 297 -15.11 -9.14 16.76
C ALA A 297 -15.03 -7.98 17.75
N VAL A 298 -14.72 -6.79 17.24
CA VAL A 298 -14.85 -5.55 18.00
C VAL A 298 -16.29 -5.06 17.91
N LYS A 299 -16.86 -4.71 19.06
CA LYS A 299 -18.13 -3.98 19.10
C LYS A 299 -17.89 -2.59 18.50
N VAL A 300 -18.70 -2.26 17.50
CA VAL A 300 -18.75 -0.93 16.88
C VAL A 300 -19.80 -0.09 17.58
#